data_AF-A0A7G6SZ04-F1
#
_entry.id   AF-A0A7G6SZ04-F1
#
_cell.length_a   1.000
_cell.length_b   1.000
_cell.length_c   1.000
_cell.angle_alpha   90.00
_cell.angle_beta   90.00
_cell.angle_gamma   90.00
#
_symmetry.space_group_name_H-M   'P 1'
#
loop_
_entity.id
_entity.type
_entity.pdbx_description
1 polymer ?
#
loop_
_entity_poly.entity_id
_entity_poly.type
_entity_poly.pdbx_seq_one_letter_code
_entity_poly.pdbx_strand_id
1 'polypeptide(L)'
;MTGEAFYLLAGVWAIAILVVFILAIRLSYRIEARSPDLTNRSGYPRKAMMFHTITNMKVARDEETQAMRQRMNGLLLIVLAGFAIMAAGLHLVRSGG
;
A
#
# COMPACT_ATOMS: atom_id res chain seq x y z
N MET A 1 -27.63 -19.74 -0.97
CA MET A 1 -27.35 -18.54 -1.80
C MET A 1 -26.48 -17.48 -1.12
N THR A 2 -26.29 -17.48 0.21
CA THR A 2 -25.50 -16.44 0.92
C THR A 2 -23.99 -16.61 0.82
N GLY A 3 -23.47 -17.85 0.77
CA GLY A 3 -22.03 -18.12 0.71
C GLY A 3 -21.36 -17.70 -0.60
N GLU A 4 -21.99 -17.95 -1.74
CA GLU A 4 -21.44 -17.60 -3.06
C GLU A 4 -21.29 -16.08 -3.24
N ALA A 5 -22.31 -15.31 -2.85
CA ALA A 5 -22.26 -13.85 -2.88
C ALA A 5 -21.15 -13.29 -1.97
N PHE A 6 -20.93 -13.91 -0.80
CA PHE A 6 -19.84 -13.53 0.10
C PHE A 6 -18.46 -13.77 -0.54
N TYR A 7 -18.23 -14.94 -1.16
CA TYR A 7 -16.95 -15.23 -1.82
C TYR A 7 -16.68 -14.29 -3.00
N LEU A 8 -17.71 -13.96 -3.79
CA LEU A 8 -17.59 -12.98 -4.87
C LEU A 8 -17.23 -11.59 -4.33
N LEU A 9 -17.91 -11.13 -3.28
CA LEU A 9 -17.60 -9.85 -2.63
C LEU A 9 -16.18 -9.83 -2.05
N ALA A 10 -15.74 -10.92 -1.41
CA ALA A 10 -14.39 -11.05 -0.88
C ALA A 10 -13.33 -11.04 -1.98
N GLY A 11 -13.60 -11.68 -3.12
CA GLY A 11 -12.72 -11.66 -4.29
C GLY A 11 -12.58 -10.25 -4.88
N VAL A 12 -13.69 -9.55 -5.10
CA VAL A 12 -13.69 -8.14 -5.57
C VAL A 12 -12.97 -7.24 -4.58
N TRP A 13 -13.20 -7.43 -3.28
CA TRP A 13 -12.51 -6.69 -2.22
C TRP A 13 -10.99 -6.89 -2.29
N ALA A 14 -10.53 -8.14 -2.41
CA ALA A 14 -9.11 -8.46 -2.51
C ALA A 14 -8.46 -7.79 -3.73
N ILE A 15 -9.13 -7.81 -4.89
CA ILE A 15 -8.65 -7.14 -6.10
C ILE A 15 -8.57 -5.62 -5.88
N ALA A 16 -9.59 -5.02 -5.28
CA ALA A 16 -9.59 -3.58 -4.99
C ALA A 16 -8.40 -3.18 -4.09
N ILE A 17 -8.17 -3.92 -2.99
CA ILE A 17 -7.02 -3.66 -2.09
C ILE A 17 -5.68 -3.87 -2.81
N LEU A 18 -5.58 -4.89 -3.66
CA LEU A 18 -4.38 -5.14 -4.45
C LEU A 18 -4.07 -3.98 -5.41
N VAL A 19 -5.09 -3.43 -6.09
CA VAL A 19 -4.94 -2.27 -6.98
C VAL A 19 -4.43 -1.07 -6.21
N VAL A 20 -5.03 -0.75 -5.05
CA VAL A 20 -4.57 0.36 -4.18
C VAL A 20 -3.11 0.15 -3.77
N PHE A 21 -2.73 -1.08 -3.40
CA PHE A 21 -1.36 -1.39 -3.01
C PHE A 21 -0.36 -1.23 -4.17
N ILE A 22 -0.73 -1.65 -5.38
CA ILE A 22 0.07 -1.43 -6.59
C ILE A 22 0.28 0.07 -6.86
N LEU A 23 -0.75 0.91 -6.67
CA LEU A 23 -0.61 2.36 -6.82
C LEU A 23 0.39 2.94 -5.81
N ALA A 24 0.37 2.48 -4.55
CA ALA A 24 1.36 2.85 -3.54
C ALA A 24 2.78 2.44 -3.94
N ILE A 25 2.97 1.22 -4.46
CA ILE A 25 4.26 0.74 -4.97
C ILE A 25 4.78 1.64 -6.11
N ARG A 26 3.92 1.99 -7.07
CA ARG A 26 4.29 2.86 -8.20
C ARG A 26 4.72 4.25 -7.73
N LEU A 27 4.05 4.81 -6.72
CA LEU A 27 4.48 6.07 -6.11
C LEU A 27 5.83 5.92 -5.39
N SER A 28 6.07 4.82 -4.69
CA SER A 28 7.37 4.55 -4.07
C SER A 28 8.50 4.56 -5.09
N TYR A 29 8.33 3.95 -6.26
CA TYR A 29 9.34 3.99 -7.33
C TYR A 29 9.57 5.39 -7.89
N ARG A 30 8.52 6.22 -8.02
CA ARG A 30 8.67 7.62 -8.44
C ARG A 30 9.42 8.46 -7.42
N ILE A 31 9.19 8.23 -6.13
CA ILE A 31 9.89 8.92 -5.04
C ILE A 31 11.37 8.51 -5.01
N GLU A 32 11.65 7.21 -5.18
CA GLU A 32 13.02 6.68 -5.25
C GLU A 32 13.79 7.28 -6.44
N ALA A 33 13.18 7.38 -7.62
CA ALA A 33 13.81 8.01 -8.78
C ALA A 33 14.18 9.49 -8.57
N ARG A 34 13.48 10.18 -7.66
CA ARG A 34 13.72 11.59 -7.32
C ARG A 34 14.63 11.78 -6.11
N SER A 35 14.96 10.71 -5.41
CA SER A 35 15.70 10.75 -4.14
C SER A 35 17.10 10.16 -4.33
N PRO A 36 18.16 10.99 -4.48
CA PRO A 36 19.50 10.52 -4.85
C PRO A 36 20.13 9.52 -3.89
N ASP A 37 19.71 9.57 -2.62
CA ASP A 37 20.18 8.70 -1.54
C ASP A 37 19.37 7.39 -1.43
N LEU A 38 18.23 7.32 -2.12
CA LEU A 38 17.43 6.10 -2.31
C LEU A 38 17.79 5.40 -3.62
N THR A 39 18.24 6.15 -4.64
CA THR A 39 18.64 5.59 -5.93
C THR A 39 19.70 4.51 -5.73
N ASN A 40 19.41 3.34 -6.27
CA ASN A 40 20.31 2.20 -6.20
C ASN A 40 21.55 2.40 -7.08
N ARG A 41 22.70 2.68 -6.45
CA ARG A 41 24.00 2.85 -7.12
C ARG A 41 24.79 1.54 -7.28
N SER A 42 24.31 0.44 -6.72
CA SER A 42 25.05 -0.84 -6.69
C SER A 42 24.92 -1.67 -7.97
N GLY A 43 24.02 -1.32 -8.88
CA GLY A 43 23.77 -2.06 -10.13
C GLY A 43 22.95 -3.34 -9.99
N TYR A 44 22.67 -3.81 -8.76
CA TYR A 44 21.85 -5.01 -8.54
C TYR A 44 20.34 -4.70 -8.55
N PRO A 45 19.45 -5.55 -9.09
CA PRO A 45 18.01 -5.35 -8.95
C PRO A 45 17.60 -5.28 -7.48
N ARG A 46 16.91 -4.21 -7.08
CA ARG A 46 16.41 -4.04 -5.71
C ARG A 46 14.91 -3.75 -5.74
N LYS A 47 14.16 -4.33 -4.81
CA LYS A 47 12.72 -4.07 -4.64
C LYS A 47 12.49 -2.63 -4.19
N ALA A 48 11.31 -2.08 -4.46
CA ALA A 48 10.90 -0.75 -3.99
C ALA A 48 11.25 -0.54 -2.52
N MET A 49 11.96 0.56 -2.22
CA MET A 49 12.42 0.90 -0.88
C MET A 49 11.33 1.51 0.00
N MET A 50 10.11 0.94 -0.06
CA MET A 50 8.88 1.49 0.51
C MET A 50 9.01 1.82 2.00
N PHE A 51 9.70 0.98 2.77
CA PHE A 51 9.98 1.23 4.19
C PHE A 51 10.72 2.55 4.42
N HIS A 52 11.72 2.86 3.60
CA HIS A 52 12.48 4.10 3.71
C HIS A 52 11.61 5.30 3.35
N THR A 53 10.77 5.14 2.33
CA THR A 53 9.81 6.15 1.92
C THR A 53 8.78 6.45 3.01
N ILE A 54 8.26 5.42 3.69
CA ILE A 54 7.32 5.55 4.81
C ILE A 54 8.00 6.27 5.98
N THR A 55 9.19 5.84 6.40
CA THR A 55 9.92 6.43 7.54
C THR A 55 10.64 7.74 7.22
N ASN A 56 10.50 8.27 5.99
CA ASN A 56 11.18 9.47 5.51
C ASN A 56 12.71 9.39 5.55
N MET A 57 13.26 8.19 5.49
CA MET A 57 14.70 7.97 5.50
C MET A 57 15.24 8.10 4.07
N LYS A 58 16.22 8.98 3.86
CA LYS A 58 16.91 9.17 2.56
C LYS A 58 16.00 9.65 1.41
N VAL A 59 14.80 10.14 1.74
CA VAL A 59 13.84 10.73 0.80
C VAL A 59 14.21 12.20 0.58
N ALA A 60 14.12 12.65 -0.68
CA ALA A 60 14.29 14.06 -1.01
C ALA A 60 13.25 14.92 -0.26
N ARG A 61 13.67 16.10 0.18
CA ARG A 61 12.85 17.00 1.02
C ARG A 61 12.17 18.12 0.22
N ASP A 62 12.17 18.04 -1.11
CA ASP A 62 11.40 18.96 -1.94
C ASP A 62 9.89 18.75 -1.74
N GLU A 63 9.12 19.83 -1.90
CA GLU A 63 7.67 19.83 -1.66
C GLU A 63 6.94 18.79 -2.51
N GLU A 64 7.36 18.63 -3.76
CA GLU A 64 6.73 17.70 -4.69
C GLU A 64 6.94 16.23 -4.26
N THR A 65 8.17 15.86 -3.87
CA THR A 65 8.47 14.52 -3.32
C THR A 65 7.74 14.26 -2.01
N GLN A 66 7.62 15.25 -1.13
CA GLN A 66 6.88 15.10 0.13
C GLN A 66 5.37 14.98 -0.11
N ALA A 67 4.80 15.72 -1.07
CA ALA A 67 3.41 15.56 -1.47
C ALA A 67 3.14 14.15 -2.05
N MET A 68 4.06 13.62 -2.86
CA MET A 68 3.98 12.24 -3.35
C MET A 68 4.05 11.22 -2.22
N ARG A 69 4.92 11.44 -1.22
CA ARG A 69 5.03 10.59 -0.04
C ARG A 69 3.75 10.61 0.79
N GLN A 70 3.13 11.77 1.00
CA GLN A 70 1.85 11.89 1.70
C GLN A 70 0.75 11.11 0.97
N ARG A 71 0.68 11.22 -0.37
CA ARG A 71 -0.25 10.42 -1.19
C ARG A 71 0.00 8.92 -1.06
N MET A 72 1.26 8.50 -1.12
CA MET A 72 1.64 7.10 -0.93
C MET A 72 1.22 6.59 0.45
N ASN A 73 1.49 7.35 1.52
CA ASN A 73 1.09 6.99 2.87
C ASN A 73 -0.44 6.91 3.01
N GLY A 74 -1.18 7.80 2.36
CA GLY A 74 -2.64 7.73 2.30
C GLY A 74 -3.14 6.42 1.68
N LEU A 75 -2.55 5.99 0.56
CA LEU A 75 -2.88 4.70 -0.06
C LEU A 75 -2.55 3.50 0.84
N LEU A 76 -1.41 3.55 1.53
CA LEU A 76 -1.02 2.50 2.48
C LEU A 76 -1.97 2.44 3.68
N LEU A 77 -2.45 3.59 4.18
CA LEU A 77 -3.47 3.63 5.22
C LEU A 77 -4.79 3.02 4.74
N ILE A 78 -5.19 3.27 3.49
CA ILE A 78 -6.38 2.62 2.90
C ILE A 78 -6.21 1.10 2.86
N VAL A 79 -5.04 0.59 2.46
CA VAL A 79 -4.75 -0.85 2.47
C VAL A 79 -4.87 -1.42 3.88
N LEU A 80 -4.26 -0.77 4.88
CA LEU A 80 -4.36 -1.18 6.29
C LEU A 80 -5.80 -1.19 6.80
N ALA A 81 -6.56 -0.12 6.52
CA ALA A 81 -7.97 -0.03 6.86
C ALA A 81 -8.78 -1.15 6.18
N GLY A 82 -8.47 -1.45 4.92
CA GLY A 82 -9.11 -2.52 4.16
C GLY A 82 -8.94 -3.91 4.80
N PHE A 83 -7.73 -4.21 5.28
CA PHE A 83 -7.49 -5.43 6.05
C PHE A 83 -8.18 -5.43 7.41
N ALA A 84 -8.16 -4.30 8.12
CA ALA A 84 -8.84 -4.16 9.42
C ALA A 84 -10.35 -4.37 9.31
N ILE A 85 -11.00 -3.80 8.29
CA ILE A 85 -12.43 -3.97 8.01
C ILE A 85 -12.75 -5.44 7.73
N MET A 86 -11.96 -6.10 6.87
CA MET A 86 -12.16 -7.52 6.57
C MET A 86 -12.00 -8.38 7.83
N ALA A 87 -10.97 -8.13 8.64
CA ALA A 87 -10.75 -8.86 9.88
C ALA A 87 -11.91 -8.66 10.88
N ALA A 88 -12.39 -7.43 11.04
CA ALA A 88 -13.55 -7.13 11.89
C ALA A 88 -14.81 -7.84 11.38
N GLY A 89 -15.07 -7.79 10.07
CA GLY A 89 -16.21 -8.49 9.45
C GLY A 89 -16.16 -10.00 9.69
N LEU A 90 -15.00 -10.63 9.51
CA LEU A 90 -14.81 -12.06 9.77
C LEU A 90 -15.00 -12.40 11.26
N HIS A 91 -14.50 -11.56 12.17
CA HIS A 91 -14.68 -11.75 13.60
C HIS A 91 -16.17 -11.70 13.98
N LEU A 92 -16.91 -10.71 13.47
CA LEU A 92 -18.35 -10.55 13.74
C LEU A 92 -19.15 -11.76 13.24
N VAL A 93 -18.87 -12.23 12.02
CA VAL A 93 -19.51 -13.43 11.46
C VAL A 93 -19.19 -14.67 12.30
N ARG A 94 -17.96 -14.81 12.80
CA ARG A 94 -17.56 -15.94 13.66
C ARG A 94 -18.20 -15.87 15.05
N SER A 95 -18.38 -14.69 15.63
CA SER A 95 -18.93 -14.53 16.99
C SER A 95 -20.45 -14.58 17.06
N GLY A 96 -21.15 -14.32 15.95
CA GLY A 96 -22.60 -14.36 15.87
C GLY A 96 -23.19 -15.69 15.36
N GLY A 97 -22.34 -16.65 15.00
CA GLY A 97 -22.70 -17.99 14.54
C GLY A 97 -22.52 -19.06 15.62
#